data_AF-A0AAU6A299-F1
#
_entry.id   AF-A0AAU6A299-F1
#
_cell.length_a   1.000
_cell.length_b   1.000
_cell.length_c   1.000
_cell.angle_alpha   90.00
_cell.angle_beta   90.00
_cell.angle_gamma   90.00
#
_symmetry.space_group_name_H-M   'P 1'
#
loop_
_entity.id
_entity.type
_entity.pdbx_description
1 polymer ?
#
loop_
_entity_poly.entity_id
_entity_poly.type
_entity_poly.pdbx_seq_one_letter_code
_entity_poly.pdbx_strand_id
1 'polypeptide(L)'
;MAAVGVWSLRRRAGAAGIALSVEALDDRQTHVLRPVPVSGGWQERVREELAASERAFLVAGKGHEEIHFRWRPGRGKQSVWGSMSFDAPSGEVVLDVRDGEGLLGVAGLGKGSSFAAVCQTAEATRLESATARG
;
A
#
# COMPACT_ATOMS: atom_id res chain seq x y z
N MET A 1 14.76 -9.69 17.54
CA MET A 1 14.42 -8.77 16.43
C MET A 1 13.07 -9.06 15.75
N ALA A 2 12.58 -10.30 15.69
CA ALA A 2 11.27 -10.61 15.08
C ALA A 2 10.07 -9.92 15.77
N ALA A 3 10.05 -9.87 17.11
CA ALA A 3 8.93 -9.32 17.89
C ALA A 3 8.71 -7.80 17.69
N VAL A 4 9.79 -7.03 17.49
CA VAL A 4 9.71 -5.57 17.21
C VAL A 4 9.14 -5.34 15.81
N GLY A 5 9.48 -6.21 14.84
CA GLY A 5 8.92 -6.19 13.50
C GLY A 5 7.40 -6.45 13.52
N VAL A 6 6.96 -7.49 14.22
CA VAL A 6 5.53 -7.85 14.34
C VAL A 6 4.73 -6.79 15.08
N TRP A 7 5.24 -6.20 16.17
CA TRP A 7 4.54 -5.12 16.87
C TRP A 7 4.41 -3.86 16.00
N SER A 8 5.45 -3.51 15.26
CA SER A 8 5.43 -2.38 14.33
C SER A 8 4.47 -2.62 13.16
N LEU A 9 4.36 -3.86 12.67
CA LEU A 9 3.37 -4.25 11.67
C LEU A 9 1.96 -4.19 12.24
N ARG A 10 1.73 -4.70 13.45
CA ARG A 10 0.43 -4.67 14.13
C ARG A 10 -0.07 -3.24 14.37
N ARG A 11 0.82 -2.31 14.77
CA ARG A 11 0.47 -0.90 14.94
C ARG A 11 0.03 -0.26 13.63
N ARG A 12 0.75 -0.52 12.53
CA ARG A 12 0.44 0.00 11.20
C ARG A 12 -0.84 -0.59 10.63
N ALA A 13 -1.03 -1.90 10.80
CA ALA A 13 -2.25 -2.62 10.46
C ALA A 13 -3.46 -1.99 11.16
N GLY A 14 -3.35 -1.76 12.48
CA GLY A 14 -4.40 -1.08 13.25
C GLY A 14 -4.69 0.35 12.80
N ALA A 15 -3.66 1.14 12.46
CA ALA A 15 -3.84 2.51 11.96
C ALA A 15 -4.53 2.57 10.59
N ALA A 16 -4.29 1.58 9.72
CA ALA A 16 -4.89 1.49 8.40
C ALA A 16 -6.22 0.69 8.37
N GLY A 17 -6.67 0.17 9.51
CA GLY A 17 -7.81 -0.74 9.59
C GLY A 17 -7.62 -2.07 8.86
N ILE A 18 -6.36 -2.45 8.56
CA ILE A 18 -6.01 -3.67 7.83
C ILE A 18 -5.76 -4.80 8.83
N ALA A 19 -6.33 -5.98 8.61
CA ALA A 19 -6.05 -7.14 9.44
C ALA A 19 -4.61 -7.63 9.21
N LEU A 20 -3.86 -7.85 10.29
CA LEU A 20 -2.57 -8.53 10.23
C LEU A 20 -2.82 -10.04 10.12
N SER A 21 -2.36 -10.66 9.03
CA SER A 21 -2.49 -12.10 8.80
C SER A 21 -1.12 -12.80 8.75
N VAL A 22 -1.12 -14.13 8.61
CA VAL A 22 0.12 -14.93 8.51
C VAL A 22 0.86 -14.62 7.21
N GLU A 23 0.11 -14.25 6.17
CA GLU A 23 0.57 -13.87 4.83
C GLU A 23 1.18 -12.46 4.82
N ALA A 24 1.15 -11.70 5.92
CA ALA A 24 1.73 -10.36 6.00
C ALA A 24 3.26 -10.34 5.76
N LEU A 25 3.90 -11.50 5.71
CA LEU A 25 5.32 -11.67 5.40
C LEU A 25 5.60 -12.06 3.94
N ASP A 26 4.56 -12.28 3.14
CA ASP A 26 4.69 -12.66 1.73
C ASP A 26 5.23 -11.50 0.90
N ASP A 27 6.00 -11.86 -0.14
CA ASP A 27 6.66 -10.91 -1.05
C ASP A 27 5.66 -10.06 -1.85
N ARG A 28 4.42 -10.53 -1.95
CA ARG A 28 3.29 -9.84 -2.60
C ARG A 28 2.11 -9.72 -1.64
N GLN A 29 1.45 -8.56 -1.67
CA GLN A 29 0.24 -8.26 -0.91
C GLN A 29 -0.79 -7.66 -1.86
N THR A 30 -2.04 -8.12 -1.77
CA THR A 30 -3.16 -7.58 -2.53
C THR A 30 -4.31 -7.29 -1.58
N HIS A 31 -4.77 -6.03 -1.55
CA HIS A 31 -5.80 -5.57 -0.63
C HIS A 31 -6.87 -4.76 -1.36
N VAL A 32 -8.13 -5.01 -1.00
CA VAL A 32 -9.27 -4.17 -1.39
C VAL A 32 -9.50 -3.12 -0.31
N LEU A 33 -9.40 -1.86 -0.71
CA LEU A 33 -9.54 -0.69 0.16
C LEU A 33 -10.66 0.23 -0.35
N ARG A 34 -11.10 1.17 0.50
CA ARG A 34 -12.11 2.17 0.16
C ARG A 34 -11.65 3.56 0.61
N PRO A 35 -11.94 4.62 -0.15
CA PRO A 35 -11.63 5.98 0.25
C PRO A 35 -12.57 6.44 1.36
N VAL A 36 -12.03 7.20 2.31
CA VAL A 36 -12.82 7.78 3.40
C VAL A 36 -12.64 9.31 3.40
N PRO A 37 -13.66 10.11 3.03
CA PRO A 37 -15.00 9.72 2.56
C PRO A 37 -15.04 9.33 1.06
N VAL A 38 -15.98 8.44 0.70
CA VAL A 38 -16.36 8.19 -0.70
C VAL A 38 -17.22 9.37 -1.18
N SER A 39 -16.62 10.31 -1.91
CA SER A 39 -17.28 11.49 -2.46
C SER A 39 -16.87 11.73 -3.92
N GLY A 40 -17.51 12.68 -4.61
CA GLY A 40 -17.12 13.03 -5.97
C GLY A 40 -15.62 13.38 -6.07
N GLY A 41 -14.97 12.92 -7.15
CA GLY A 41 -13.54 13.13 -7.39
C GLY A 41 -12.60 12.40 -6.44
N TRP A 42 -13.05 11.33 -5.78
CA TRP A 42 -12.21 10.57 -4.86
C TRP A 42 -11.02 9.92 -5.54
N GLN A 43 -11.14 9.51 -6.81
CA GLN A 43 -10.05 8.89 -7.57
C GLN A 43 -8.91 9.89 -7.77
N GLU A 44 -9.25 11.11 -8.19
CA GLU A 44 -8.30 12.22 -8.34
C GLU A 44 -7.63 12.54 -7.01
N ARG A 45 -8.39 12.61 -5.92
CA ARG A 45 -7.83 12.86 -4.58
C ARG A 45 -6.84 11.78 -4.16
N VAL A 46 -7.15 10.50 -4.34
CA VAL A 46 -6.23 9.39 -4.02
C VAL A 46 -4.96 9.51 -4.85
N ARG A 47 -5.07 9.87 -6.13
CA ARG A 47 -3.92 10.08 -7.03
C ARG A 47 -3.05 11.27 -6.60
N GLU A 48 -3.68 12.38 -6.23
CA GLU A 48 -3.01 13.59 -5.72
C GLU A 48 -2.26 13.31 -4.43
N GLU A 49 -2.90 12.67 -3.45
CA GLU A 49 -2.28 12.30 -2.17
C GLU A 49 -1.14 11.28 -2.37
N LEU A 50 -1.28 10.33 -3.30
CA LEU A 50 -0.21 9.41 -3.66
C LEU A 50 0.99 10.17 -4.25
N ALA A 51 0.74 11.08 -5.19
CA ALA A 51 1.79 11.87 -5.84
C ALA A 51 2.46 12.87 -4.89
N ALA A 52 1.73 13.38 -3.89
CA ALA A 52 2.25 14.26 -2.85
C ALA A 52 3.10 13.52 -1.79
N SER A 53 2.99 12.19 -1.71
CA SER A 53 3.74 11.39 -0.75
C SER A 53 5.23 11.37 -1.08
N GLU A 54 6.08 11.81 -0.16
CA GLU A 54 7.55 11.74 -0.27
C GLU A 54 8.09 10.30 -0.43
N ARG A 55 7.27 9.29 -0.14
CA ARG A 55 7.62 7.87 -0.19
C ARG A 55 7.30 7.25 -1.54
N ALA A 56 6.37 7.84 -2.28
CA ALA A 56 5.99 7.42 -3.62
C ALA A 56 6.90 8.09 -4.66
N PHE A 57 7.30 7.35 -5.68
CA PHE A 57 8.09 7.88 -6.78
C PHE A 57 7.89 7.03 -8.03
N LEU A 58 8.32 7.53 -9.20
CA LEU A 58 8.02 6.91 -10.50
C LEU A 58 6.52 6.59 -10.64
N VAL A 59 5.69 7.57 -10.27
CA VAL A 59 4.23 7.45 -10.35
C VAL A 59 3.81 7.62 -11.80
N ALA A 60 3.17 6.60 -12.37
CA ALA A 60 2.73 6.56 -13.76
C ALA A 60 1.26 6.12 -13.82
N GLY A 61 0.40 7.02 -14.30
CA GLY A 61 -1.00 6.69 -14.58
C GLY A 61 -1.13 5.87 -15.86
N LYS A 62 -2.00 4.87 -15.86
CA LYS A 62 -2.47 4.17 -17.06
C LYS A 62 -3.96 4.44 -17.19
N GLY A 63 -4.28 5.59 -17.80
CA GLY A 63 -5.63 6.13 -17.80
C GLY A 63 -6.13 6.48 -16.39
N HIS A 64 -7.46 6.53 -16.25
CA HIS A 64 -8.15 6.80 -14.97
C HIS A 64 -8.37 5.55 -14.12
N GLU A 65 -8.21 4.36 -14.72
CA GLU A 65 -8.50 3.08 -14.08
C GLU A 65 -7.34 2.53 -13.27
N GLU A 66 -6.10 2.87 -13.63
CA GLU A 66 -4.92 2.28 -12.99
C GLU A 66 -3.81 3.33 -12.78
N ILE A 67 -3.01 3.13 -11.73
CA ILE A 67 -1.79 3.89 -11.45
C ILE A 67 -0.73 2.94 -10.90
N HIS A 68 0.50 3.08 -11.41
CA HIS A 68 1.67 2.35 -10.96
C HIS A 68 2.63 3.28 -10.24
N PHE A 69 3.37 2.77 -9.26
CA PHE A 69 4.33 3.55 -8.49
C PHE A 69 5.40 2.66 -7.86
N ARG A 70 6.47 3.30 -7.38
CA ARG A 70 7.43 2.72 -6.45
C ARG A 70 7.20 3.32 -5.07
N TRP A 71 7.36 2.51 -4.03
CA TRP A 71 7.17 2.95 -2.64
C TRP A 71 8.37 2.62 -1.76
N ARG A 72 8.79 3.56 -0.89
CA ARG A 72 9.86 3.34 0.09
C ARG A 72 9.30 2.95 1.47
N PRO A 73 9.31 1.66 1.86
CA PRO A 73 8.75 1.21 3.13
C PRO A 73 9.62 1.60 4.35
N GLY A 74 10.90 1.90 4.12
CA GLY A 74 11.85 2.35 5.14
C GLY A 74 12.63 3.61 4.73
N ARG A 75 13.68 3.95 5.49
CA ARG A 75 14.55 5.12 5.24
C ARG A 75 15.67 4.86 4.21
N GLY A 76 15.80 3.62 3.73
CA GLY A 76 16.82 3.22 2.76
C GLY A 76 16.44 3.53 1.31
N LYS A 77 17.33 3.18 0.38
CA LYS A 77 17.10 3.29 -1.07
C LYS A 77 16.20 2.19 -1.64
N GLN A 78 15.87 1.19 -0.84
CA GLN A 78 15.04 0.05 -1.23
C GLN A 78 13.58 0.48 -1.42
N SER A 79 12.92 -0.13 -2.39
CA SER A 79 11.51 0.12 -2.67
C SER A 79 10.81 -1.11 -3.25
N VAL A 80 9.50 -1.12 -3.06
CA VAL A 80 8.56 -2.09 -3.64
C VAL A 80 7.89 -1.48 -4.88
N TRP A 81 7.32 -2.33 -5.73
CA TRP A 81 6.40 -1.93 -6.79
C TRP A 81 4.98 -1.94 -6.25
N GLY A 82 4.22 -0.89 -6.56
CA GLY A 82 2.80 -0.80 -6.24
C GLY A 82 1.96 -0.49 -7.48
N SER A 83 0.73 -0.98 -7.48
CA SER A 83 -0.31 -0.57 -8.42
C SER A 83 -1.64 -0.41 -7.68
N MET A 84 -2.41 0.61 -8.06
CA MET A 84 -3.81 0.74 -7.67
C MET A 84 -4.69 0.65 -8.90
N SER A 85 -5.70 -0.22 -8.83
CA SER A 85 -6.82 -0.23 -9.76
C SER A 85 -8.04 0.39 -9.09
N PHE A 86 -8.74 1.28 -9.79
CA PHE A 86 -9.89 2.03 -9.27
C PHE A 86 -11.19 1.50 -9.87
N ASP A 87 -12.08 1.01 -9.03
CA ASP A 87 -13.45 0.64 -9.41
C ASP A 87 -14.39 1.78 -9.00
N ALA A 88 -14.65 2.70 -9.94
CA ALA A 88 -15.52 3.85 -9.70
C ALA A 88 -16.96 3.47 -9.31
N PRO A 89 -17.61 2.50 -9.97
CA PRO A 89 -18.94 2.00 -9.56
C PRO A 89 -19.04 1.54 -8.10
N SER A 90 -18.08 0.75 -7.61
CA SER A 90 -18.12 0.22 -6.25
C SER A 90 -17.47 1.13 -5.21
N GLY A 91 -16.67 2.11 -5.65
CA GLY A 91 -15.85 2.94 -4.78
C GLY A 91 -14.66 2.18 -4.17
N GLU A 92 -14.24 1.08 -4.79
CA GLU A 92 -13.15 0.23 -4.30
C GLU A 92 -11.83 0.54 -5.00
N VAL A 93 -10.74 0.32 -4.28
CA VAL A 93 -9.38 0.40 -4.76
C VAL A 93 -8.70 -0.93 -4.50
N VAL A 94 -8.26 -1.60 -5.55
CA VAL A 94 -7.40 -2.78 -5.42
C VAL A 94 -5.95 -2.30 -5.39
N LEU A 95 -5.32 -2.38 -4.23
CA LEU A 95 -3.91 -2.11 -4.03
C LEU A 95 -3.12 -3.41 -4.09
N ASP A 96 -2.26 -3.53 -5.10
CA ASP A 96 -1.33 -4.65 -5.26
C ASP A 96 0.11 -4.15 -5.06
N VAL A 97 0.84 -4.77 -4.15
CA VAL A 97 2.22 -4.40 -3.81
C VAL A 97 3.09 -5.64 -3.87
N ARG A 98 4.20 -5.55 -4.57
CA ARG A 98 5.18 -6.62 -4.72
C ARG A 98 6.61 -6.09 -4.57
N ASP A 99 7.51 -6.99 -4.20
CA ASP A 99 8.94 -6.67 -4.13
C ASP A 99 9.52 -6.12 -5.45
N GLY A 100 10.57 -5.29 -5.32
CA GLY A 100 11.24 -4.59 -6.42
C GLY A 100 12.18 -5.44 -7.28
N GLU A 101 12.35 -5.11 -8.57
CA GLU A 101 13.45 -5.65 -9.39
C GLU A 101 14.80 -5.11 -8.88
N GLY A 102 15.80 -6.00 -8.75
CA GLY A 102 17.08 -5.75 -8.06
C GLY A 102 17.24 -6.52 -6.74
N LEU A 103 16.25 -7.33 -6.35
CA LEU A 103 16.26 -8.17 -5.15
C LEU A 103 16.67 -9.62 -5.46
N LEU A 104 17.65 -9.82 -6.36
CA LEU A 104 18.27 -11.13 -6.52
C LEU A 104 19.24 -11.37 -5.35
N GLY A 105 18.72 -11.95 -4.27
CA GLY A 105 19.49 -12.84 -3.41
C GLY A 105 20.39 -12.25 -2.31
N VAL A 106 20.56 -10.94 -2.15
CA VAL A 106 21.38 -10.41 -1.04
C VAL A 106 20.77 -9.16 -0.39
N ALA A 107 20.40 -9.30 0.89
CA ALA A 107 19.94 -8.25 1.82
C ALA A 107 18.51 -7.70 1.62
N GLY A 108 17.52 -8.60 1.76
CA GLY A 108 16.14 -8.39 2.15
C GLY A 108 15.63 -6.95 2.31
N LEU A 109 14.61 -6.62 1.53
CA LEU A 109 13.45 -6.02 2.17
C LEU A 109 13.08 -6.95 3.34
N GLY A 110 13.15 -6.46 4.58
CA GLY A 110 12.81 -7.31 5.73
C GLY A 110 11.40 -7.88 5.54
N LYS A 111 11.22 -9.19 5.80
CA LYS A 111 9.92 -9.86 5.69
C LYS A 111 8.79 -8.94 6.15
N GLY A 112 7.79 -8.73 5.29
CA GLY A 112 6.67 -7.80 5.53
C GLY A 112 6.88 -6.36 5.08
N SER A 113 7.85 -6.10 4.21
CA SER A 113 8.01 -4.84 3.47
C SER A 113 6.79 -4.46 2.64
N SER A 114 6.28 -5.41 1.86
CA SER A 114 5.10 -5.24 1.02
C SER A 114 3.88 -4.91 1.87
N PHE A 115 3.70 -5.60 3.01
CA PHE A 115 2.61 -5.29 3.95
C PHE A 115 2.78 -3.94 4.64
N ALA A 116 4.00 -3.58 5.04
CA ALA A 116 4.28 -2.26 5.58
C ALA A 116 4.00 -1.16 4.56
N ALA A 117 4.33 -1.39 3.28
CA ALA A 117 4.03 -0.47 2.19
C ALA A 117 2.52 -0.34 1.99
N VAL A 118 1.76 -1.44 1.98
CA VAL A 118 0.28 -1.41 1.94
C VAL A 118 -0.29 -0.50 3.02
N CYS A 119 0.10 -0.70 4.29
CA CYS A 119 -0.42 0.11 5.40
C CYS A 119 -0.08 1.59 5.24
N GLN A 120 1.16 1.91 4.88
CA GLN A 120 1.60 3.30 4.73
C GLN A 120 0.96 3.97 3.52
N THR A 121 0.77 3.24 2.43
CA THR A 121 0.07 3.73 1.24
C THR A 121 -1.40 3.99 1.56
N ALA A 122 -2.07 3.08 2.27
CA ALA A 122 -3.46 3.26 2.70
C ALA A 122 -3.61 4.51 3.57
N GLU A 123 -2.75 4.68 4.58
CA GLU A 123 -2.70 5.87 5.44
C GLU A 123 -2.45 7.16 4.63
N ALA A 124 -1.43 7.17 3.75
CA ALA A 124 -1.08 8.34 2.95
C ALA A 124 -2.18 8.76 1.97
N THR A 125 -3.00 7.82 1.52
CA THR A 125 -4.07 8.05 0.53
C THR A 125 -5.46 8.08 1.13
N ARG A 126 -5.57 8.02 2.47
CA ARG A 126 -6.85 7.97 3.21
C ARG A 126 -7.78 6.85 2.72
N LEU A 127 -7.17 5.70 2.45
CA LEU A 127 -7.85 4.46 2.15
C LEU A 127 -7.93 3.61 3.42
N GLU A 128 -9.05 2.93 3.61
CA GLU A 128 -9.27 1.99 4.71
C GLU A 128 -9.65 0.62 4.16
N SER A 129 -9.46 -0.44 4.95
CA SER A 129 -9.90 -1.78 4.56
C SER A 129 -11.41 -1.81 4.32
N ALA A 130 -11.83 -2.35 3.18
CA ALA A 130 -13.26 -2.57 2.88
C ALA A 130 -13.94 -3.50 3.91
N THR A 131 -13.16 -4.31 4.64
CA THR A 131 -13.62 -5.30 5.63
C THR A 131 -13.84 -4.69 7.02
N ALA A 132 -13.50 -3.42 7.26
CA ALA A 132 -13.51 -2.81 8.60
C ALA A 132 -14.90 -2.42 9.16
N ARG A 133 -16.01 -2.89 8.56
CA ARG A 133 -17.36 -2.77 9.13
C ARG A 133 -18.06 -4.13 9.19
N GLY A 134 -17.85 -4.83 10.31
CA GLY A 134 -18.72 -5.86 10.84
C GLY A 134 -19.19 -5.44 12.23
#